data_AF-A0A1F9DVQ6-F1
#
_entry.id   AF-A0A1F9DVQ6-F1
#
_cell.length_a   1.000
_cell.length_b   1.000
_cell.length_c   1.000
_cell.angle_alpha   90.00
_cell.angle_beta   90.00
_cell.angle_gamma   90.00
#
_symmetry.space_group_name_H-M   'P 1'
#
loop_
_entity.id
_entity.type
_entity.pdbx_description
1 polymer ?
#
loop_
_entity_poly.entity_id
_entity_poly.type
_entity_poly.pdbx_seq_one_letter_code
_entity_poly.pdbx_strand_id
1 'polypeptide(L)'
;MKMISLTPQEEKSSLAEEKKGAASLPYKKVMIRMVLHSTYAALETYLQGIEELPLLVTVDHLQIEKEEGILPLIKVSLGLRVVILST
;
A
#
# COMPACT_ATOMS: atom_id res chain seq x y z
N MET A 1 -1.59 15.47 5.90
CA MET A 1 -2.12 14.10 6.18
C MET A 1 -1.83 13.73 7.62
N LYS A 2 -2.73 12.99 8.27
CA LYS A 2 -2.55 12.42 9.61
C LYS A 2 -2.83 10.93 9.54
N MET A 3 -1.83 10.11 9.85
CA MET A 3 -1.96 8.65 9.87
C MET A 3 -2.71 8.22 11.15
N ILE A 4 -3.73 7.38 10.99
CA ILE A 4 -4.53 6.82 12.09
C ILE A 4 -4.04 5.41 12.41
N SER A 5 -3.79 4.60 11.39
CA SER A 5 -3.22 3.26 11.54
C SER A 5 -2.34 2.89 10.35
N LEU A 6 -1.36 2.01 10.62
CA LEU A 6 -0.47 1.39 9.64
C LEU A 6 -0.19 -0.04 10.10
N THR A 7 -0.57 -1.00 9.29
CA THR A 7 -0.36 -2.41 9.55
C THR A 7 0.41 -3.02 8.39
N PRO A 8 1.75 -3.13 8.50
CA PRO A 8 2.55 -3.91 7.57
C PRO A 8 2.42 -5.41 7.91
N GLN A 9 2.29 -6.23 6.88
CA GLN A 9 2.27 -7.68 6.97
C GLN A 9 3.14 -8.24 5.85
N GLU A 10 4.28 -8.82 6.24
CA GLU A 10 5.07 -9.62 5.31
C GLU A 10 4.27 -10.88 4.94
N GLU A 11 4.16 -11.13 3.64
CA GLU A 11 3.64 -12.39 3.17
C GLU A 11 4.70 -13.45 3.48
N LYS A 12 4.44 -14.30 4.48
CA LYS A 12 5.26 -15.49 4.70
C LYS A 12 5.18 -16.27 3.40
N SER A 13 6.28 -16.32 2.65
CA SER A 13 6.44 -17.19 1.51
C SER A 13 6.28 -18.62 2.02
N SER A 14 5.05 -19.13 2.05
CA SER A 14 4.82 -20.56 2.04
C SER A 14 5.47 -21.05 0.76
N LEU A 15 6.50 -21.85 0.96
CA LEU A 15 7.27 -22.58 -0.04
C LEU A 15 6.32 -23.55 -0.75
N ALA A 16 5.37 -23.03 -1.55
CA ALA A 16 4.25 -23.81 -2.10
C ALA A 16 3.49 -23.03 -3.20
N GLU A 17 4.18 -22.60 -4.24
CA GLU A 17 3.65 -22.77 -5.60
C GLU A 17 4.72 -23.53 -6.42
N GLU A 18 5.00 -24.76 -6.00
CA GLU A 18 5.50 -25.82 -6.89
C GLU A 18 4.43 -26.16 -7.93
N LYS A 19 4.17 -25.27 -8.89
CA LYS A 19 3.58 -25.66 -10.18
C LYS A 19 4.26 -24.92 -11.31
N LYS A 20 5.25 -25.62 -11.88
CA LYS A 20 5.91 -25.41 -13.17
C LYS A 20 6.65 -24.08 -13.37
N GLY A 21 7.97 -24.14 -13.15
CA GLY A 21 8.92 -23.57 -14.11
C GLY A 21 9.31 -22.11 -13.98
N ALA A 22 8.97 -21.42 -12.88
CA ALA A 22 9.53 -20.10 -12.60
C ALA A 22 10.56 -20.23 -11.47
N ALA A 23 11.81 -19.85 -11.74
CA ALA A 23 12.86 -19.75 -10.74
C ALA A 23 12.34 -18.96 -9.52
N SER A 24 12.63 -19.43 -8.30
CA SER A 24 12.28 -18.71 -7.08
C SER A 24 13.03 -17.37 -7.06
N LEU A 25 12.40 -16.31 -7.56
CA LEU A 25 12.97 -14.98 -7.49
C LEU A 25 13.07 -14.59 -6.00
N PRO A 26 14.22 -14.10 -5.52
CA PRO A 26 14.40 -13.74 -4.12
C PRO A 26 13.72 -12.40 -3.83
N TYR A 27 12.39 -12.33 -3.90
CA TYR A 27 11.64 -11.13 -3.54
C TYR A 27 10.83 -11.33 -2.27
N LYS A 28 10.75 -10.27 -1.47
CA LYS A 28 9.85 -10.17 -0.33
C LYS A 28 8.62 -9.38 -0.74
N LYS A 29 7.45 -9.86 -0.33
CA LYS A 29 6.18 -9.20 -0.61
C LYS A 29 5.59 -8.71 0.70
N VAL A 30 5.33 -7.41 0.78
CA VAL A 30 4.82 -6.75 1.98
C VAL A 30 3.48 -6.13 1.66
N MET A 31 2.44 -6.54 2.38
CA MET A 31 1.14 -5.87 2.34
C MET A 31 1.11 -4.79 3.41
N ILE A 32 0.69 -3.59 3.06
CA ILE A 32 0.55 -2.46 3.97
C ILE A 32 -0.90 -2.02 3.94
N ARG A 33 -1.58 -2.06 5.08
CA ARG A 33 -2.91 -1.46 5.23
C ARG A 33 -2.78 -0.22 6.08
N MET A 34 -3.32 0.90 5.63
CA MET A 34 -3.28 2.16 6.36
C MET A 34 -4.63 2.85 6.35
N VAL A 35 -4.93 3.54 7.45
CA VAL A 35 -6.06 4.47 7.56
C VAL A 35 -5.48 5.83 7.91
N LEU A 36 -5.89 6.87 7.19
CA LEU A 36 -5.37 8.22 7.36
C LEU A 36 -6.46 9.27 7.14
N HIS A 37 -6.33 10.41 7.80
CA HIS A 37 -7.12 11.60 7.50
C HIS A 37 -6.30 12.50 6.58
N SER A 38 -6.91 12.95 5.48
CA SER A 38 -6.25 13.75 4.45
C SER A 38 -7.18 14.81 3.89
N THR A 39 -6.64 15.68 3.04
CA THR A 39 -7.41 16.38 2.01
C THR A 39 -7.23 15.64 0.68
N TYR A 40 -8.08 15.91 -0.31
CA TYR A 40 -7.91 15.36 -1.66
C TYR A 40 -6.55 15.74 -2.26
N ALA A 41 -6.15 17.01 -2.16
CA ALA A 41 -4.86 17.48 -2.68
C ALA A 41 -3.66 16.75 -2.04
N ALA A 42 -3.68 16.56 -0.71
CA ALA A 42 -2.59 15.85 -0.05
C ALA A 42 -2.59 14.34 -0.38
N LEU A 43 -3.77 13.74 -0.62
CA LEU A 43 -3.86 12.35 -1.07
C LEU A 43 -3.30 12.19 -2.49
N GLU A 44 -3.59 13.11 -3.40
CA GLU A 44 -3.05 13.14 -4.76
C GLU A 44 -1.52 13.19 -4.74
N THR A 45 -0.93 14.14 -4.01
CA THR A 45 0.52 14.25 -3.88
C THR A 45 1.15 12.98 -3.31
N TYR A 46 0.50 12.34 -2.33
CA TYR A 46 0.98 11.09 -1.76
C TYR A 46 0.99 9.94 -2.77
N LEU A 47 -0.09 9.78 -3.54
CA LEU A 47 -0.19 8.73 -4.55
C LEU A 47 0.80 8.95 -5.69
N GLN A 48 1.00 10.20 -6.13
CA GLN A 48 2.04 10.55 -7.11
C GLN A 48 3.44 10.20 -6.59
N GLY A 49 3.74 10.51 -5.31
CA GLY A 49 5.02 10.16 -4.70
C GLY A 49 5.29 8.65 -4.63
N ILE A 50 4.26 7.80 -4.66
CA ILE A 50 4.43 6.34 -4.76
C ILE A 50 4.97 5.93 -6.14
N GLU A 51 4.55 6.61 -7.21
CA GLU A 51 5.02 6.32 -8.57
C GLU A 51 6.51 6.60 -8.73
N GLU A 52 7.07 7.51 -7.93
CA GLU A 52 8.49 7.87 -7.94
C GLU A 52 9.39 6.89 -7.18
N LEU A 53 8.80 5.93 -6.43
CA LEU A 53 9.59 4.99 -5.64
C LEU A 53 10.29 3.96 -6.55
N PRO A 54 11.57 3.61 -6.27
CA PRO A 54 12.30 2.56 -6.98
C PRO A 54 11.88 1.15 -6.50
N LEU A 55 10.59 0.98 -6.21
CA LEU A 55 9.98 -0.26 -5.72
C LEU A 55 8.73 -0.53 -6.55
N LEU A 56 8.43 -1.80 -6.79
CA LEU A 56 7.16 -2.16 -7.40
C LEU A 56 6.07 -2.08 -6.32
N VAL A 57 5.23 -1.06 -6.40
CA VAL A 57 4.11 -0.83 -5.49
C VAL A 57 2.80 -0.96 -6.26
N THR A 58 1.87 -1.77 -5.76
CA THR A 58 0.50 -1.86 -6.26
C THR A 58 -0.48 -1.34 -5.22
N VAL A 59 -1.51 -0.63 -5.68
CA VAL A 59 -2.65 -0.23 -4.85
C VAL A 59 -3.70 -1.33 -4.96
N ASP A 60 -3.81 -2.15 -3.92
CA ASP A 60 -4.76 -3.27 -3.86
C ASP A 60 -6.18 -2.80 -3.46
N HIS A 61 -6.26 -1.72 -2.67
CA HIS A 61 -7.53 -1.17 -2.19
C HIS A 61 -7.38 0.33 -1.91
N LEU A 62 -8.35 1.13 -2.35
CA LEU A 62 -8.47 2.55 -2.01
C LEU A 62 -9.94 2.86 -1.75
N GLN A 63 -10.24 3.31 -0.53
CA GLN A 63 -11.57 3.77 -0.12
C GLN A 63 -11.45 5.16 0.49
N ILE A 64 -12.33 6.06 0.05
CA ILE A 64 -12.38 7.44 0.50
C ILE A 64 -13.77 7.71 1.06
N GLU A 65 -13.81 8.10 2.32
CA GLU A 65 -15.02 8.49 3.04
C GLU A 65 -14.94 9.99 3.37
N LYS A 66 -16.03 10.70 3.15
CA LYS A 66 -16.16 12.07 3.65
C LYS A 66 -16.43 12.01 5.14
N GLU A 67 -15.70 12.81 5.91
CA GLU A 67 -15.99 12.98 7.33
C GLU A 67 -17.04 14.10 7.46
N GLU A 68 -18.29 13.72 7.77
CA GLU A 68 -19.38 14.68 7.93
C GLU A 68 -19.03 15.67 9.06
N GLY A 69 -19.12 16.97 8.76
CA GLY A 69 -18.86 18.05 9.73
C GLY A 69 -17.40 18.52 9.82
N ILE A 70 -16.44 17.87 9.14
CA ILE A 70 -15.01 18.24 9.19
C ILE A 70 -14.45 18.47 7.79
N LEU A 71 -15.16 19.22 6.94
CA LEU A 71 -14.60 19.67 5.66
C LEU A 71 -13.35 20.54 5.93
N PRO A 72 -12.25 20.37 5.17
CA PRO A 72 -12.11 19.59 3.92
C PRO A 72 -11.52 18.18 4.12
N LEU A 73 -11.59 17.60 5.31
CA LEU A 73 -10.96 16.32 5.63
C LEU A 73 -11.78 15.13 5.11
N ILE A 74 -11.04 14.15 4.62
CA ILE A 74 -11.50 12.84 4.20
C ILE A 74 -10.75 11.77 4.98
N LYS A 75 -11.46 10.68 5.28
CA LYS A 75 -10.86 9.46 5.80
C LYS A 75 -10.53 8.55 4.62
N VAL A 76 -9.29 8.10 4.55
CA VAL A 76 -8.77 7.26 3.48
C VAL A 76 -8.34 5.94 4.08
N SER A 77 -8.87 4.85 3.54
CA SER A 77 -8.40 3.49 3.81
C SER A 77 -7.66 3.00 2.57
N LEU A 78 -6.37 2.72 2.71
CA LEU A 78 -5.47 2.37 1.61
C LEU A 78 -4.79 1.03 1.90
N GLY A 79 -4.84 0.12 0.92
CA GLY A 79 -4.10 -1.13 0.89
C GLY A 79 -3.04 -1.07 -0.21
N LEU A 80 -1.78 -1.17 0.17
CA LEU A 80 -0.63 -1.25 -0.74
C LEU A 80 0.00 -2.63 -0.66
N ARG A 81 0.58 -3.06 -1.76
CA ARG A 81 1.46 -4.24 -1.83
C ARG A 81 2.77 -3.81 -2.45
N VAL A 82 3.85 -4.07 -1.73
CA VAL A 82 5.20 -3.69 -2.11
C VAL A 82 6.00 -4.95 -2.36
N VAL A 83 6.66 -5.01 -3.51
CA VAL A 83 7.61 -6.07 -3.85
C VAL A 83 9.03 -5.51 -3.69
N ILE A 84 9.78 -6.11 -2.78
CA ILE A 84 11.17 -5.77 -2.48
C ILE A 84 12.04 -6.87 -3.07
N LEU A 85 12.84 -6.53 -4.07
CA LEU A 85 13.84 -7.44 -4.64
C LEU A 85 15.00 -7.57 -3.64
N SER A 86 15.38 -8.79 -3.28
CA SER A 86 16.60 -9.03 -2.50
C SER A 86 17.77 -9.06 -3.49
N THR A 87 18.61 -8.03 -3.46
CA THR A 87 19.90 -7.98 -4.15
C THR A 87 20.96 -8.80 -3.42
#